data_AF-A0A965DK72-F1
#
_entry.id   AF-A0A965DK72-F1
#
_cell.length_a   1.000
_cell.length_b   1.000
_cell.length_c   1.000
_cell.angle_alpha   90.00
_cell.angle_beta   90.00
_cell.angle_gamma   90.00
#
_symmetry.space_group_name_H-M   'P 1'
#
loop_
_entity.id
_entity.type
_entity.pdbx_description
1 polymer ?
#
loop_
_entity_poly.entity_id
_entity_poly.type
_entity_poly.pdbx_seq_one_letter_code
_entity_poly.pdbx_strand_id
1 'polypeptide(L)'
;MKRRNLIVLGLGIGSGMTSAMGVPSPSIAQPKFLGLPVQPYRFTTVKTTFSGNSVRITPTPGNSKTLKYIETSLTLSPVALPLEMVAIRGGSFQMGITSSERNLIIKNRGQPHYNRFYSDEEPQHSVKIPDFYMGRYGVTQAQYQAVMGTNPSFFKGMNLPVESVHWEDAQEFIRRLREMTGLRYRLPTEAEWEFTARSGTTTRFSFGDVISPAVVNCRFPPEPGIKLEKGKQATIKVSDLYPNFWGLYQMHGNVYEWCEDQYYNSYQFKPQALTVNGSIPWTQEITNMPPSKNPNFRILRGGSWNVLSRNSRLACRYGLHKECRSNGNGFRLALSLR
;
A
#
# COMPACT_ATOMS: atom_id res chain seq x y z
N MET A 1 -75.75 36.61 36.77
CA MET A 1 -76.15 35.33 37.40
C MET A 1 -75.09 34.29 37.04
N LYS A 2 -74.04 34.07 37.84
CA LYS A 2 -73.93 33.16 39.01
C LYS A 2 -74.37 31.72 38.76
N ARG A 3 -73.39 30.79 38.74
CA ARG A 3 -73.23 29.56 39.60
C ARG A 3 -72.02 28.77 39.03
N ARG A 4 -70.86 28.58 39.71
CA ARG A 4 -70.55 27.75 40.93
C ARG A 4 -71.09 26.33 40.78
N ASN A 5 -70.43 25.21 41.06
CA ASN A 5 -69.12 24.78 41.60
C ASN A 5 -69.06 23.26 41.29
N LEU A 6 -67.89 22.63 41.17
CA LEU A 6 -67.59 21.47 42.03
C LEU A 6 -66.10 21.13 42.01
N ILE A 7 -65.53 21.18 43.21
CA ILE A 7 -64.24 20.64 43.61
C ILE A 7 -64.45 19.15 43.88
N VAL A 8 -63.58 18.29 43.36
CA VAL A 8 -63.36 16.94 43.90
C VAL A 8 -61.87 16.79 44.18
N LEU A 9 -61.55 16.66 45.47
CA LEU A 9 -60.24 16.20 45.96
C LEU A 9 -60.03 14.74 45.57
N GLY A 10 -58.91 14.45 44.91
CA GLY A 10 -58.38 13.10 44.74
C GLY A 10 -56.94 13.06 45.25
N LEU A 11 -56.75 12.48 46.44
CA LEU A 11 -55.45 12.07 46.98
C LEU A 11 -54.83 11.00 46.08
N GLY A 12 -53.56 11.16 45.69
CA GLY A 12 -52.87 10.23 44.80
C GLY A 12 -51.35 10.38 44.82
N ILE A 13 -50.74 9.96 45.93
CA ILE A 13 -49.45 9.28 46.07
C ILE A 13 -48.32 9.77 45.14
N GLY A 14 -47.36 10.49 45.73
CA GLY A 14 -46.10 10.84 45.08
C GLY A 14 -45.29 9.60 44.70
N SER A 15 -44.97 9.47 43.41
CA SER A 15 -43.86 8.68 42.93
C SER A 15 -42.69 9.62 42.66
N GLY A 16 -41.70 9.59 43.55
CA GLY A 16 -40.43 10.28 43.32
C GLY A 16 -39.80 9.74 42.05
N MET A 17 -39.68 10.58 41.03
CA MET A 17 -38.73 10.36 39.95
C MET A 17 -37.33 10.57 40.52
N THR A 18 -36.74 9.50 41.02
CA THR A 18 -35.29 9.42 41.17
C THR A 18 -34.69 9.48 39.77
N SER A 19 -34.03 10.60 39.46
CA SER A 19 -33.14 10.70 38.32
C SER A 19 -32.04 9.66 38.51
N ALA A 20 -32.19 8.52 37.84
CA ALA A 20 -31.10 7.58 37.69
C ALA A 20 -29.96 8.33 36.97
N MET A 21 -28.93 8.70 37.73
CA MET A 21 -27.67 9.14 37.16
C MET A 21 -27.23 8.05 36.19
N GLY A 22 -27.28 8.36 34.89
CA GLY A 22 -26.82 7.47 33.85
C GLY A 22 -25.38 7.09 34.17
N VAL A 23 -25.17 5.82 34.51
CA VAL A 23 -23.83 5.26 34.62
C VAL A 23 -23.16 5.53 33.27
N PRO A 24 -22.03 6.26 33.21
CA PRO A 24 -21.33 6.43 31.95
C PRO A 24 -21.00 5.03 31.45
N SER A 25 -21.56 4.67 30.29
CA SER A 25 -21.17 3.44 29.62
C SER A 25 -19.65 3.48 29.48
N PRO A 26 -18.92 2.40 29.86
CA PRO A 26 -17.48 2.42 29.80
C PRO A 26 -17.07 2.71 28.35
N SER A 27 -16.48 3.88 28.12
CA SER A 27 -15.85 4.24 26.86
C SER A 27 -14.81 3.16 26.59
N ILE A 28 -15.12 2.22 25.68
CA ILE A 28 -14.16 1.21 25.24
C ILE A 28 -12.97 1.99 24.66
N ALA A 29 -11.84 1.93 25.35
CA ALA A 29 -10.63 2.61 24.90
C ALA A 29 -10.30 2.15 23.47
N GLN A 30 -10.17 3.10 22.54
CA GLN A 30 -9.79 2.77 21.18
C GLN A 30 -8.45 2.03 21.17
N PRO A 31 -8.32 0.92 20.44
CA PRO A 31 -7.05 0.20 20.36
C PRO A 31 -5.99 1.11 19.76
N LYS A 32 -4.77 0.97 20.24
CA LYS A 32 -3.60 1.70 19.73
C LYS A 32 -2.60 0.73 19.12
N PHE A 33 -1.92 1.19 18.09
CA PHE A 33 -0.72 0.55 17.54
C PHE A 33 0.37 1.63 17.57
N LEU A 34 1.60 1.33 17.97
CA LEU A 34 2.71 2.30 17.99
C LEU A 34 2.36 3.71 18.52
N GLY A 35 1.46 3.78 19.53
CA GLY A 35 0.98 5.02 20.14
C GLY A 35 -0.19 5.73 19.44
N LEU A 36 -0.54 5.41 18.19
CA LEU A 36 -1.65 6.04 17.47
C LEU A 36 -2.94 5.22 17.58
N PRO A 37 -4.12 5.87 17.65
CA PRO A 37 -5.40 5.19 17.63
C PRO A 37 -5.61 4.50 16.30
N VAL A 38 -6.11 3.26 16.34
CA VAL A 38 -6.42 2.48 15.15
C VAL A 38 -7.84 1.94 15.23
N GLN A 39 -8.45 1.70 14.07
CA GLN A 39 -9.79 1.17 13.97
C GLN A 39 -9.86 0.04 12.93
N PRO A 40 -10.75 -0.95 13.13
CA PRO A 40 -11.06 -1.92 12.09
C PRO A 40 -11.57 -1.23 10.82
N TYR A 41 -11.35 -1.85 9.67
CA TYR A 41 -11.94 -1.44 8.41
C TYR A 41 -12.30 -2.68 7.59
N ARG A 42 -13.23 -2.55 6.65
CA ARG A 42 -13.69 -3.70 5.84
C ARG A 42 -13.14 -3.60 4.43
N PHE A 43 -12.84 -4.75 3.86
CA PHE A 43 -12.47 -4.91 2.46
C PHE A 43 -12.73 -6.35 2.03
N THR A 44 -12.83 -6.57 0.73
CA THR A 44 -12.93 -7.90 0.11
C THR A 44 -11.68 -8.10 -0.73
N THR A 45 -10.95 -9.19 -0.49
CA THR A 45 -9.82 -9.60 -1.32
C THR A 45 -10.27 -10.70 -2.29
N VAL A 46 -9.39 -11.09 -3.22
CA VAL A 46 -9.67 -12.13 -4.22
C VAL A 46 -8.52 -13.11 -4.29
N LYS A 47 -8.84 -14.35 -4.65
CA LYS A 47 -7.89 -15.32 -5.16
C LYS A 47 -8.14 -15.54 -6.65
N THR A 48 -7.07 -15.80 -7.38
CA THR A 48 -7.08 -16.00 -8.83
C THR A 48 -6.49 -17.35 -9.18
N THR A 49 -7.16 -18.07 -10.06
CA THR A 49 -6.72 -19.39 -10.55
C THR A 49 -7.01 -19.51 -12.05
N PHE A 50 -6.29 -20.38 -12.74
CA PHE A 50 -6.70 -20.76 -14.10
C PHE A 50 -8.00 -21.57 -14.05
N SER A 51 -8.87 -21.34 -15.04
CA SER A 51 -10.06 -22.14 -15.32
C SER A 51 -10.18 -22.27 -16.84
N GLY A 52 -9.71 -23.41 -17.37
CA GLY A 52 -9.53 -23.60 -18.81
C GLY A 52 -8.64 -22.50 -19.39
N ASN A 53 -9.17 -21.76 -20.36
CA ASN A 53 -8.48 -20.68 -21.06
C ASN A 53 -8.77 -19.28 -20.47
N SER A 54 -9.20 -19.21 -19.22
CA SER A 54 -9.59 -17.97 -18.54
C SER A 54 -9.06 -17.91 -17.11
N VAL A 55 -9.05 -16.71 -16.54
CA VAL A 55 -8.73 -16.49 -15.12
C VAL A 55 -10.02 -16.44 -14.32
N ARG A 56 -10.19 -17.38 -13.39
CA ARG A 56 -11.26 -17.36 -12.41
C ARG A 56 -10.86 -16.46 -11.24
N ILE A 57 -11.76 -15.56 -10.85
CA ILE A 57 -11.60 -14.67 -9.71
C ILE A 57 -12.60 -15.10 -8.64
N THR A 58 -12.10 -15.46 -7.47
CA THR A 58 -12.93 -15.89 -6.34
C THR A 58 -12.79 -14.88 -5.22
N PRO A 59 -13.83 -14.06 -4.96
CA PRO A 59 -13.87 -13.20 -3.79
C PRO A 59 -13.70 -14.03 -2.52
N THR A 60 -12.80 -13.60 -1.65
CA THR A 60 -12.61 -14.18 -0.33
C THR A 60 -13.07 -13.13 0.69
N PRO A 61 -14.32 -13.20 1.18
CA PRO A 61 -14.73 -12.39 2.32
C PRO A 61 -13.91 -12.83 3.54
N GLY A 62 -13.31 -11.87 4.23
CA GLY A 62 -12.56 -12.12 5.45
C GLY A 62 -12.80 -11.00 6.46
N ASN A 63 -12.71 -11.34 7.74
CA ASN A 63 -12.58 -10.33 8.78
C ASN A 63 -11.23 -9.64 8.59
N SER A 64 -11.21 -8.31 8.64
CA SER A 64 -9.95 -7.57 8.57
C SER A 64 -9.07 -7.95 9.75
N LYS A 65 -7.98 -8.68 9.47
CA LYS A 65 -6.91 -8.93 10.44
C LYS A 65 -6.06 -7.69 10.68
N THR A 66 -6.26 -6.64 9.89
CA THR A 66 -5.48 -5.41 9.94
C THR A 66 -6.35 -4.25 10.45
N LEU A 67 -5.71 -3.35 11.19
CA LEU A 67 -6.31 -2.12 11.69
C LEU A 67 -5.77 -0.95 10.87
N LYS A 68 -6.48 0.18 10.84
CA LYS A 68 -5.98 1.39 10.19
C LYS A 68 -6.02 2.59 11.13
N TYR A 69 -5.02 3.44 11.00
CA TYR A 69 -5.02 4.81 11.45
C TYR A 69 -5.51 5.70 10.30
N ILE A 70 -6.23 6.78 10.60
CA ILE A 70 -6.62 7.80 9.62
C ILE A 70 -6.04 9.13 10.10
N GLU A 71 -5.13 9.67 9.31
CA GLU A 71 -4.66 11.05 9.46
C GLU A 71 -5.62 11.98 8.69
N THR A 72 -6.05 13.08 9.31
CA THR A 72 -7.04 14.01 8.75
C THR A 72 -6.56 15.47 8.72
N SER A 73 -5.30 15.72 9.10
CA SER A 73 -4.69 17.06 9.11
C SER A 73 -4.47 17.65 7.71
N LEU A 74 -4.57 16.84 6.64
CA LEU A 74 -4.49 17.34 5.27
C LEU A 74 -5.76 18.08 4.90
N THR A 75 -5.65 19.31 4.45
CA THR A 75 -6.79 20.12 4.02
C THR A 75 -6.52 20.77 2.67
N LEU A 76 -7.48 20.64 1.76
CA LEU A 76 -7.56 21.47 0.57
C LEU A 76 -8.80 22.34 0.79
N SER A 77 -8.59 23.62 1.14
CA SER A 77 -9.65 24.53 1.58
C SER A 77 -10.99 24.31 0.85
N PRO A 78 -12.12 24.00 1.53
CA PRO A 78 -12.32 23.74 2.97
C PRO A 78 -12.42 22.23 3.35
N VAL A 79 -11.93 21.31 2.51
CA VAL A 79 -12.13 19.86 2.64
C VAL A 79 -10.94 19.16 3.29
N ALA A 80 -11.19 18.41 4.36
CA ALA A 80 -10.22 17.48 4.93
C ALA A 80 -10.03 16.24 4.04
N LEU A 81 -8.78 15.88 3.76
CA LEU A 81 -8.41 14.75 2.92
C LEU A 81 -7.79 13.65 3.79
N PRO A 82 -8.49 12.52 4.01
CA PRO A 82 -7.95 11.47 4.87
C PRO A 82 -6.74 10.79 4.21
N LEU A 83 -5.72 10.51 5.02
CA LEU A 83 -4.62 9.62 4.69
C LEU A 83 -4.72 8.36 5.56
N GLU A 84 -5.11 7.24 4.95
CA GLU A 84 -5.31 5.96 5.63
C GLU A 84 -4.01 5.15 5.69
N MET A 85 -3.61 4.77 6.90
CA MET A 85 -2.39 4.03 7.19
C MET A 85 -2.73 2.69 7.85
N VAL A 86 -2.38 1.57 7.22
CA VAL A 86 -2.62 0.22 7.73
C VAL A 86 -1.52 -0.13 8.75
N ALA A 87 -1.91 -0.57 9.93
CA ALA A 87 -1.01 -1.08 10.96
C ALA A 87 -0.43 -2.42 10.53
N ILE A 88 0.88 -2.46 10.29
CA ILE A 88 1.61 -3.65 9.85
C ILE A 88 2.37 -4.21 11.04
N ARG A 89 1.93 -5.38 11.52
CA ARG A 89 2.74 -6.17 12.46
C ARG A 89 3.93 -6.76 11.71
N GLY A 90 5.11 -6.44 12.21
CA GLY A 90 6.37 -6.94 11.70
C GLY A 90 6.49 -8.46 11.82
N GLY A 91 7.52 -8.99 11.19
CA GLY A 91 7.82 -10.41 11.13
C GLY A 91 8.96 -10.69 10.17
N SER A 92 9.32 -11.96 10.04
CA SER A 92 10.32 -12.39 9.05
C SER A 92 9.64 -12.91 7.79
N PHE A 93 10.22 -12.61 6.63
CA PHE A 93 9.77 -13.15 5.35
C PHE A 93 10.94 -13.42 4.41
N GLN A 94 10.69 -14.25 3.39
CA GLN A 94 11.64 -14.49 2.31
C GLN A 94 11.45 -13.44 1.21
N MET A 95 12.43 -12.55 1.07
CA MET A 95 12.50 -11.49 0.06
C MET A 95 13.20 -11.99 -1.20
N GLY A 96 12.71 -11.58 -2.37
CA GLY A 96 13.24 -12.00 -3.67
C GLY A 96 12.48 -13.16 -4.31
N ILE A 97 12.89 -13.50 -5.53
CA ILE A 97 12.23 -14.50 -6.36
C ILE A 97 12.36 -15.91 -5.76
N THR A 98 11.27 -16.70 -5.79
CA THR A 98 11.30 -18.09 -5.29
C THR A 98 11.97 -19.02 -6.30
N SER A 99 12.57 -20.11 -5.83
CA SER A 99 13.14 -21.16 -6.69
C SER A 99 12.09 -21.74 -7.65
N SER A 100 10.86 -21.94 -7.19
CA SER A 100 9.75 -22.44 -8.02
C SER A 100 9.40 -21.47 -9.15
N GLU A 101 9.33 -20.17 -8.86
CA GLU A 101 9.05 -19.15 -9.86
C GLU A 101 10.19 -19.03 -10.88
N ARG A 102 11.43 -19.02 -10.41
CA ARG A 102 12.64 -19.04 -11.25
C ARG A 102 12.62 -20.21 -12.23
N ASN A 103 12.42 -21.42 -11.72
CA ASN A 103 12.39 -22.63 -12.54
C ASN A 103 11.27 -22.58 -13.59
N LEU A 104 10.10 -22.06 -13.22
CA LEU A 104 8.99 -21.91 -14.14
C LEU A 104 9.28 -20.88 -15.24
N ILE A 105 9.92 -19.75 -14.92
CA ILE A 105 10.30 -18.74 -15.91
C ILE A 105 11.36 -19.30 -16.87
N ILE A 106 12.40 -19.96 -16.35
CA ILE A 106 13.45 -20.57 -17.18
C ILE A 106 12.86 -21.64 -18.10
N LYS A 107 11.98 -22.50 -17.57
CA LYS A 107 11.28 -23.51 -18.38
C LYS A 107 10.45 -22.89 -19.52
N ASN A 108 9.75 -21.80 -19.26
CA ASN A 108 8.79 -21.23 -20.22
C ASN A 108 9.40 -20.20 -21.18
N ARG A 109 10.52 -19.57 -20.81
CA ARG A 109 11.12 -18.44 -21.55
C ARG A 109 12.63 -18.58 -21.81
N GLY A 110 13.28 -19.58 -21.21
CA GLY A 110 14.70 -19.85 -21.35
C GLY A 110 15.59 -19.07 -20.38
N GLN A 111 16.79 -19.62 -20.13
CA GLN A 111 17.81 -19.01 -19.27
C GLN A 111 18.24 -17.61 -19.72
N PRO A 112 18.43 -17.31 -21.02
CA PRO A 112 18.81 -15.96 -21.45
C PRO A 112 17.75 -14.91 -21.12
N HIS A 113 16.46 -15.27 -21.23
CA HIS A 113 15.37 -14.38 -20.85
C HIS A 113 15.34 -14.15 -19.34
N TYR A 114 15.57 -15.21 -18.55
CA TYR A 114 15.66 -15.11 -17.10
C TYR A 114 16.78 -14.15 -16.66
N ASN A 115 18.00 -14.37 -17.16
CA ASN A 115 19.17 -13.57 -16.82
C ASN A 115 19.01 -12.09 -17.18
N ARG A 116 18.22 -11.77 -18.20
CA ARG A 116 18.01 -10.38 -18.66
C ARG A 116 17.03 -9.60 -17.80
N PHE A 117 16.01 -10.25 -17.23
CA PHE A 117 14.84 -9.56 -16.67
C PHE A 117 14.52 -9.89 -15.21
N TYR A 118 15.20 -10.87 -14.60
CA TYR A 118 14.83 -11.40 -13.28
C TYR A 118 16.03 -11.65 -12.35
N SER A 119 17.27 -11.53 -12.83
CA SER A 119 18.46 -11.89 -12.05
C SER A 119 18.73 -10.97 -10.87
N ASP A 120 18.23 -9.73 -10.91
CA ASP A 120 18.37 -8.76 -9.82
C ASP A 120 17.42 -9.01 -8.65
N GLU A 121 16.54 -10.01 -8.78
CA GLU A 121 15.62 -10.49 -7.75
C GLU A 121 16.26 -11.59 -6.86
N GLU A 122 17.50 -11.98 -7.16
CA GLU A 122 18.28 -13.02 -6.48
C GLU A 122 19.43 -12.46 -5.61
N PRO A 123 19.88 -13.23 -4.60
CA PRO A 123 19.27 -14.45 -4.08
C PRO A 123 18.05 -14.15 -3.21
N GLN A 124 17.19 -15.16 -3.06
CA GLN A 124 16.16 -15.14 -2.03
C GLN A 124 16.82 -15.17 -0.64
N HIS A 125 16.35 -14.30 0.26
CA HIS A 125 16.95 -14.15 1.59
C HIS A 125 15.89 -13.76 2.63
N SER A 126 16.14 -14.13 3.89
CA SER A 126 15.26 -13.79 5.00
C SER A 126 15.48 -12.34 5.43
N VAL A 127 14.40 -11.60 5.65
CA VAL A 127 14.42 -10.23 6.20
C VAL A 127 13.41 -10.12 7.33
N LYS A 128 13.84 -9.55 8.47
CA LYS A 128 12.98 -9.21 9.60
C LYS A 128 12.53 -7.76 9.49
N ILE A 129 11.22 -7.56 9.49
CA ILE A 129 10.55 -6.25 9.44
C ILE A 129 10.01 -5.94 10.84
N PRO A 130 10.33 -4.78 11.44
CA PRO A 130 9.68 -4.33 12.67
C PRO A 130 8.25 -3.83 12.40
N ASP A 131 7.53 -3.50 13.46
CA ASP A 131 6.20 -2.89 13.36
C ASP A 131 6.28 -1.48 12.74
N PHE A 132 5.37 -1.18 11.82
CA PHE A 132 5.25 0.13 11.16
C PHE A 132 3.85 0.31 10.57
N TYR A 133 3.57 1.46 9.96
CA TYR A 133 2.39 1.62 9.13
C TYR A 133 2.74 1.76 7.66
N MET A 134 1.88 1.23 6.80
CA MET A 134 1.94 1.42 5.36
C MET A 134 0.66 2.10 4.88
N GLY A 135 0.79 3.08 3.99
CA GLY A 135 -0.36 3.72 3.35
C GLY A 135 -1.25 2.67 2.70
N ARG A 136 -2.56 2.72 2.96
CA ARG A 136 -3.52 1.78 2.37
C ARG A 136 -3.53 1.90 0.84
N TYR A 137 -3.28 3.11 0.36
CA TYR A 137 -3.24 3.54 -1.01
C TYR A 137 -1.90 4.21 -1.32
N GLY A 138 -1.54 4.29 -2.61
CA GLY A 138 -0.58 5.30 -3.08
C GLY A 138 -1.12 6.72 -2.82
N VAL A 139 -0.22 7.69 -2.71
CA VAL A 139 -0.61 9.10 -2.47
C VAL A 139 -1.47 9.57 -3.64
N THR A 140 -2.63 10.13 -3.33
CA THR A 140 -3.55 10.63 -4.37
C THR A 140 -3.14 12.01 -4.86
N GLN A 141 -3.63 12.39 -6.03
CA GLN A 141 -3.42 13.75 -6.56
C GLN A 141 -3.95 14.83 -5.62
N ALA A 142 -5.11 14.60 -4.97
CA ALA A 142 -5.65 15.56 -4.01
C ALA A 142 -4.75 15.69 -2.76
N GLN A 143 -4.24 14.58 -2.22
CA GLN A 143 -3.32 14.59 -1.09
C GLN A 143 -2.01 15.30 -1.46
N TYR A 144 -1.44 14.97 -2.62
CA TYR A 144 -0.23 15.62 -3.12
C TYR A 144 -0.41 17.13 -3.27
N GLN A 145 -1.50 17.56 -3.91
CA GLN A 145 -1.80 18.97 -4.11
C GLN A 145 -2.03 19.73 -2.79
N ALA A 146 -2.65 19.10 -1.79
CA ALA A 146 -2.85 19.73 -0.48
C ALA A 146 -1.52 20.01 0.26
N VAL A 147 -0.50 19.18 0.06
CA VAL A 147 0.82 19.35 0.70
C VAL A 147 1.76 20.22 -0.14
N MET A 148 1.73 20.05 -1.46
CA MET A 148 2.71 20.66 -2.37
C MET A 148 2.22 21.94 -3.04
N GLY A 149 0.90 22.18 -3.06
CA GLY A 149 0.27 23.30 -3.76
C GLY A 149 0.17 23.12 -5.28
N THR A 150 0.76 22.06 -5.83
CA THR A 150 0.78 21.75 -7.27
C THR A 150 0.39 20.30 -7.54
N ASN A 151 0.02 19.98 -8.78
CA ASN A 151 -0.28 18.63 -9.22
C ASN A 151 0.42 18.31 -10.55
N PRO A 152 1.55 17.58 -10.53
CA PRO A 152 2.36 17.32 -11.72
C PRO A 152 1.79 16.21 -12.61
N SER A 153 0.74 15.49 -12.17
CA SER A 153 0.26 14.28 -12.83
C SER A 153 -0.23 14.54 -14.25
N PHE A 154 0.12 13.65 -15.18
CA PHE A 154 -0.37 13.66 -16.54
C PHE A 154 -1.87 13.33 -16.62
N PHE A 155 -2.30 12.23 -16.01
CA PHE A 155 -3.72 11.89 -15.90
C PHE A 155 -4.33 12.71 -14.78
N LYS A 156 -5.53 13.28 -14.97
CA LYS A 156 -6.14 14.17 -13.96
C LYS A 156 -7.32 13.50 -13.26
N GLY A 157 -7.27 13.52 -11.93
CA GLY A 157 -8.39 13.10 -11.08
C GLY A 157 -7.99 13.03 -9.61
N MET A 158 -8.78 13.64 -8.73
CA MET A 158 -8.45 13.79 -7.30
C MET A 158 -8.11 12.48 -6.58
N ASN A 159 -8.77 11.38 -6.97
CA ASN A 159 -8.61 10.06 -6.38
C ASN A 159 -7.69 9.12 -7.19
N LEU A 160 -7.09 9.61 -8.27
CA LEU A 160 -6.02 8.91 -8.98
C LEU A 160 -4.72 9.02 -8.16
N PRO A 161 -3.77 8.07 -8.31
CA PRO A 161 -2.44 8.25 -7.75
C PRO A 161 -1.79 9.50 -8.34
N VAL A 162 -1.00 10.19 -7.53
CA VAL A 162 -0.05 11.15 -8.08
C VAL A 162 0.99 10.38 -8.90
N GLU A 163 1.22 10.82 -10.12
CA GLU A 163 2.32 10.38 -10.97
C GLU A 163 3.07 11.56 -11.59
N SER A 164 4.10 11.27 -12.38
CA SER A 164 5.05 12.26 -12.94
C SER A 164 5.87 12.99 -11.86
N VAL A 165 6.06 12.31 -10.72
CA VAL A 165 6.90 12.72 -9.60
C VAL A 165 8.21 11.95 -9.63
N HIS A 166 9.32 12.67 -9.49
CA HIS A 166 10.63 12.04 -9.30
C HIS A 166 10.87 11.77 -7.80
N TRP A 167 11.95 11.06 -7.46
CA TRP A 167 12.17 10.60 -6.09
C TRP A 167 12.29 11.77 -5.09
N GLU A 168 13.00 12.84 -5.46
CA GLU A 168 13.15 14.04 -4.63
C GLU A 168 11.82 14.79 -4.41
N ASP A 169 10.87 14.76 -5.35
CA ASP A 169 9.54 15.35 -5.16
C ASP A 169 8.77 14.61 -4.06
N ALA A 170 8.92 13.28 -4.00
CA ALA A 170 8.32 12.47 -2.95
C ALA A 170 8.95 12.77 -1.59
N GLN A 171 10.28 12.97 -1.53
CA GLN A 171 10.97 13.37 -0.30
C GLN A 171 10.54 14.77 0.17
N GLU A 172 10.38 15.73 -0.73
CA GLU A 172 9.88 17.07 -0.39
C GLU A 172 8.43 17.02 0.12
N PHE A 173 7.56 16.25 -0.53
CA PHE A 173 6.21 15.99 -0.04
C PHE A 173 6.25 15.42 1.38
N ILE A 174 7.12 14.42 1.63
CA ILE A 174 7.28 13.80 2.96
C ILE A 174 7.78 14.83 3.98
N ARG A 175 8.75 15.68 3.63
CA ARG A 175 9.29 16.72 4.53
C ARG A 175 8.18 17.65 4.98
N ARG A 176 7.39 18.19 4.05
CA ARG A 176 6.25 19.06 4.37
C ARG A 176 5.18 18.33 5.18
N LEU A 177 4.88 17.08 4.83
CA LEU A 177 3.92 16.27 5.58
C LEU A 177 4.37 16.06 7.04
N ARG A 178 5.67 15.83 7.28
CA ARG A 178 6.23 15.74 8.64
C ARG A 178 6.03 17.05 9.41
N GLU A 179 6.27 18.19 8.77
CA GLU A 179 6.08 19.52 9.39
C GLU A 179 4.62 19.79 9.75
N MET A 180 3.68 19.39 8.88
CA MET A 180 2.25 19.57 9.11
C MET A 180 1.70 18.67 10.23
N THR A 181 2.20 17.43 10.35
CA THR A 181 1.61 16.39 11.21
C THR A 181 2.40 16.13 12.49
N GLY A 182 3.69 16.46 12.52
CA GLY A 182 4.61 16.01 13.57
C GLY A 182 4.86 14.49 13.58
N LEU A 183 4.43 13.76 12.55
CA LEU A 183 4.60 12.32 12.42
C LEU A 183 5.74 11.96 11.47
N ARG A 184 6.42 10.84 11.73
CA ARG A 184 7.60 10.38 10.97
C ARG A 184 7.23 9.62 9.68
N TYR A 185 6.55 10.30 8.77
CA TYR A 185 6.28 9.78 7.43
C TYR A 185 7.57 9.58 6.63
N ARG A 186 7.60 8.62 5.70
CA ARG A 186 8.74 8.37 4.79
C ARG A 186 8.28 7.54 3.59
N LEU A 187 9.17 7.31 2.63
CA LEU A 187 8.98 6.20 1.70
C LEU A 187 9.17 4.87 2.44
N PRO A 188 8.50 3.80 2.02
CA PRO A 188 8.84 2.46 2.49
C PRO A 188 10.25 2.09 2.04
N THR A 189 10.91 1.23 2.81
CA THR A 189 12.04 0.50 2.24
C THR A 189 11.53 -0.51 1.23
N GLU A 190 12.40 -0.97 0.34
CA GLU A 190 12.07 -2.03 -0.61
C GLU A 190 11.59 -3.29 0.11
N ALA A 191 12.18 -3.61 1.27
CA ALA A 191 11.85 -4.79 2.05
C ALA A 191 10.46 -4.66 2.69
N GLU A 192 10.11 -3.49 3.24
CA GLU A 192 8.77 -3.22 3.77
C GLU A 192 7.70 -3.25 2.68
N TRP A 193 8.03 -2.70 1.51
CA TRP A 193 7.14 -2.75 0.35
C TRP A 193 6.86 -4.19 -0.05
N GLU A 194 7.89 -5.03 -0.20
CA GLU A 194 7.71 -6.42 -0.59
C GLU A 194 6.99 -7.26 0.48
N PHE A 195 7.34 -7.05 1.75
CA PHE A 195 6.69 -7.71 2.89
C PHE A 195 5.19 -7.47 2.90
N THR A 196 4.80 -6.20 2.76
CA THR A 196 3.38 -5.81 2.74
C THR A 196 2.69 -6.24 1.46
N ALA A 197 3.34 -6.16 0.30
CA ALA A 197 2.79 -6.64 -0.97
C ALA A 197 2.49 -8.14 -0.90
N ARG A 198 3.42 -8.94 -0.34
CA ARG A 198 3.25 -10.37 -0.14
C ARG A 198 2.11 -10.69 0.79
N SER A 199 1.90 -9.92 1.85
CA SER A 199 0.80 -10.13 2.82
C SER A 199 0.70 -11.59 3.32
N GLY A 200 1.86 -12.25 3.47
CA GLY A 200 1.98 -13.64 3.91
C GLY A 200 1.98 -14.72 2.81
N THR A 201 1.87 -14.37 1.52
CA THR A 201 1.97 -15.34 0.42
C THR A 201 3.40 -15.48 -0.13
N THR A 202 3.67 -16.62 -0.76
CA THR A 202 4.90 -16.94 -1.52
C THR A 202 4.65 -17.06 -3.03
N THR A 203 3.40 -16.91 -3.48
CA THR A 203 3.01 -16.93 -4.90
C THR A 203 3.57 -15.73 -5.67
N ARG A 204 3.46 -15.76 -7.00
CA ARG A 204 3.96 -14.69 -7.88
C ARG A 204 3.30 -13.32 -7.64
N PHE A 205 2.00 -13.32 -7.33
CA PHE A 205 1.19 -12.14 -7.00
C PHE A 205 0.45 -12.38 -5.67
N SER A 206 -0.03 -11.32 -5.00
CA SER A 206 -0.81 -11.49 -3.77
C SER A 206 -2.11 -12.26 -3.99
N PHE A 207 -2.61 -12.28 -5.22
CA PHE A 207 -3.84 -12.97 -5.61
C PHE A 207 -3.63 -14.44 -6.00
N GLY A 208 -2.39 -14.93 -6.07
CA GLY A 208 -2.04 -16.24 -6.60
C GLY A 208 -0.94 -16.15 -7.68
N ASP A 209 -0.86 -17.16 -8.56
CA ASP A 209 0.19 -17.23 -9.60
C ASP A 209 -0.20 -16.63 -10.96
N VAL A 210 -1.46 -16.22 -11.09
CA VAL A 210 -2.07 -15.68 -12.32
C VAL A 210 -2.78 -14.36 -12.02
N ILE A 211 -2.95 -13.51 -13.01
CA ILE A 211 -3.68 -12.23 -12.88
C ILE A 211 -4.43 -11.93 -14.18
N SER A 212 -5.39 -11.02 -14.10
CA SER A 212 -6.13 -10.50 -15.25
C SER A 212 -6.39 -8.99 -15.09
N PRO A 213 -6.86 -8.30 -16.14
CA PRO A 213 -7.22 -6.87 -16.07
C PRO A 213 -8.29 -6.51 -15.02
N ALA A 214 -9.03 -7.51 -14.54
CA ALA A 214 -10.06 -7.34 -13.51
C ALA A 214 -9.48 -7.27 -12.08
N VAL A 215 -8.19 -7.61 -11.88
CA VAL A 215 -7.54 -7.55 -10.57
C VAL A 215 -6.27 -6.70 -10.54
N VAL A 216 -5.62 -6.48 -11.70
CA VAL A 216 -4.37 -5.71 -11.81
C VAL A 216 -4.45 -4.75 -12.99
N ASN A 217 -4.05 -3.49 -12.77
CA ASN A 217 -3.96 -2.50 -13.84
C ASN A 217 -2.55 -2.48 -14.46
N CYS A 218 -2.33 -3.26 -15.52
CA CYS A 218 -1.07 -3.30 -16.28
C CYS A 218 -1.32 -3.72 -17.74
N ARG A 219 -0.26 -3.80 -18.56
CA ARG A 219 -0.35 -4.36 -19.92
C ARG A 219 -0.29 -5.88 -19.89
N PHE A 220 -1.31 -6.49 -20.47
CA PHE A 220 -1.36 -7.92 -20.72
C PHE A 220 -0.98 -8.18 -22.18
N PRO A 221 0.14 -8.86 -22.47
CA PRO A 221 0.45 -9.24 -23.83
C PRO A 221 -0.61 -10.23 -24.34
N PRO A 222 -0.91 -10.26 -25.65
CA PRO A 222 -1.75 -11.31 -26.22
C PRO A 222 -1.13 -12.67 -25.94
N GLU A 223 -1.89 -13.62 -25.38
CA GLU A 223 -1.46 -15.01 -25.23
C GLU A 223 -2.30 -15.92 -26.14
N PRO A 224 -1.66 -16.80 -26.95
CA PRO A 224 -2.38 -17.73 -27.81
C PRO A 224 -3.39 -18.56 -27.01
N GLY A 225 -4.65 -18.58 -27.46
CA GLY A 225 -5.71 -19.36 -26.84
C GLY A 225 -6.33 -18.74 -25.57
N ILE A 226 -5.79 -17.65 -25.02
CA ILE A 226 -6.36 -16.93 -23.88
C ILE A 226 -7.03 -15.65 -24.37
N LYS A 227 -8.33 -15.53 -24.09
CA LYS A 227 -9.06 -14.26 -24.32
C LYS A 227 -8.68 -13.27 -23.23
N LEU A 228 -7.65 -12.48 -23.47
CA LEU A 228 -7.25 -11.38 -22.58
C LEU A 228 -7.91 -10.09 -23.05
N GLU A 229 -8.65 -9.45 -22.15
CA GLU A 229 -9.13 -8.08 -22.37
C GLU A 229 -7.92 -7.14 -22.44
N LYS A 230 -8.04 -6.07 -23.23
CA LYS A 230 -7.05 -4.99 -23.19
C LYS A 230 -7.02 -4.42 -21.78
N GLY A 231 -5.83 -4.38 -21.17
CA GLY A 231 -5.61 -3.64 -19.94
C GLY A 231 -6.01 -2.18 -20.08
N LYS A 232 -6.22 -1.49 -18.95
CA LYS A 232 -6.59 -0.08 -18.98
C LYS A 232 -5.39 0.74 -19.48
N GLN A 233 -5.66 1.84 -20.18
CA GLN A 233 -4.63 2.67 -20.83
C GLN A 233 -4.30 3.94 -20.04
N ALA A 234 -4.66 3.97 -18.76
CA ALA A 234 -4.45 5.10 -17.87
C ALA A 234 -4.37 4.61 -16.42
N THR A 235 -3.98 5.51 -15.52
CA THR A 235 -4.14 5.29 -14.08
C THR A 235 -5.63 5.22 -13.72
N ILE A 236 -5.93 4.46 -12.67
CA ILE A 236 -7.27 4.34 -12.07
C ILE A 236 -7.26 4.83 -10.64
N LYS A 237 -8.46 4.98 -10.05
CA LYS A 237 -8.57 5.44 -8.66
C LYS A 237 -7.83 4.48 -7.74
N VAL A 238 -7.18 5.02 -6.72
CA VAL A 238 -6.37 4.20 -5.81
C VAL A 238 -7.17 3.14 -5.07
N SER A 239 -8.49 3.33 -4.95
CA SER A 239 -9.44 2.41 -4.32
C SER A 239 -10.08 1.41 -5.28
N ASP A 240 -9.84 1.51 -6.59
CA ASP A 240 -10.38 0.56 -7.58
C ASP A 240 -9.68 -0.79 -7.47
N LEU A 241 -10.27 -1.83 -8.06
CA LEU A 241 -9.82 -3.23 -7.99
C LEU A 241 -9.76 -3.77 -6.55
N TYR A 242 -8.93 -4.79 -6.31
CA TYR A 242 -8.90 -5.53 -5.05
C TYR A 242 -7.61 -5.28 -4.27
N PRO A 243 -7.68 -5.22 -2.93
CA PRO A 243 -6.50 -5.22 -2.09
C PRO A 243 -5.91 -6.62 -1.91
N ASN A 244 -4.66 -6.67 -1.44
CA ASN A 244 -4.05 -7.90 -0.94
C ASN A 244 -4.65 -8.36 0.41
N PHE A 245 -4.10 -9.42 1.00
CA PHE A 245 -4.66 -10.03 2.22
C PHE A 245 -4.56 -9.15 3.47
N TRP A 246 -3.83 -8.04 3.41
CA TRP A 246 -3.71 -7.06 4.49
C TRP A 246 -4.50 -5.78 4.25
N GLY A 247 -5.22 -5.68 3.14
CA GLY A 247 -6.09 -4.54 2.83
C GLY A 247 -5.40 -3.38 2.11
N LEU A 248 -4.18 -3.59 1.62
CA LEU A 248 -3.46 -2.61 0.80
C LEU A 248 -3.84 -2.75 -0.67
N TYR A 249 -4.19 -1.64 -1.30
CA TYR A 249 -4.64 -1.57 -2.68
C TYR A 249 -3.49 -1.25 -3.63
N GLN A 250 -3.63 -1.69 -4.89
CA GLN A 250 -2.73 -1.35 -5.99
C GLN A 250 -1.25 -1.72 -5.71
N MET A 251 -1.00 -2.76 -4.91
CA MET A 251 0.34 -3.35 -4.77
C MET A 251 0.82 -4.05 -6.06
N HIS A 252 -0.05 -4.16 -7.05
CA HIS A 252 0.18 -4.75 -8.36
C HIS A 252 -0.37 -3.82 -9.45
N GLY A 253 0.52 -3.13 -10.17
CA GLY A 253 0.17 -2.25 -11.27
C GLY A 253 -0.28 -0.85 -10.85
N ASN A 254 -1.00 -0.19 -11.76
CA ASN A 254 -1.42 1.21 -11.72
C ASN A 254 -0.24 2.18 -11.84
N VAL A 255 0.58 2.31 -10.81
CA VAL A 255 1.84 3.06 -10.87
C VAL A 255 2.91 2.30 -10.11
N TYR A 256 4.13 2.34 -10.63
CA TYR A 256 5.31 1.99 -9.85
C TYR A 256 5.41 2.94 -8.65
N GLU A 257 5.94 2.43 -7.54
CA GLU A 257 6.05 3.21 -6.30
C GLU A 257 7.51 3.33 -5.87
N TRP A 258 7.96 4.57 -5.65
CA TRP A 258 9.30 4.85 -5.13
C TRP A 258 9.50 4.24 -3.73
N CYS A 259 10.66 3.64 -3.52
CA CYS A 259 11.18 3.25 -2.22
C CYS A 259 12.39 4.11 -1.84
N GLU A 260 12.76 4.08 -0.57
CA GLU A 260 13.89 4.84 -0.03
C GLU A 260 15.26 4.33 -0.56
N ASP A 261 15.35 3.03 -0.82
CA ASP A 261 16.57 2.31 -1.21
C ASP A 261 17.16 2.77 -2.55
N GLN A 262 18.49 2.75 -2.63
CA GLN A 262 19.20 2.79 -3.91
C GLN A 262 19.08 1.45 -4.65
N TYR A 263 19.12 1.49 -5.98
CA TYR A 263 19.08 0.29 -6.79
C TYR A 263 20.43 -0.43 -6.79
N TYR A 264 20.43 -1.70 -6.38
CA TYR A 264 21.54 -2.65 -6.58
C TYR A 264 21.06 -3.80 -7.46
N ASN A 265 21.90 -4.24 -8.39
CA ASN A 265 21.58 -5.24 -9.42
C ASN A 265 21.54 -6.69 -8.90
N SER A 266 21.67 -6.91 -7.59
CA SER A 266 21.50 -8.21 -6.93
C SER A 266 21.41 -8.01 -5.41
N TYR A 267 20.70 -8.90 -4.73
CA TYR A 267 20.71 -9.01 -3.27
C TYR A 267 21.96 -9.70 -2.71
N GLN A 268 22.87 -10.23 -3.55
CA GLN A 268 24.06 -10.95 -3.10
C GLN A 268 24.94 -10.10 -2.17
N PHE A 269 24.92 -8.78 -2.38
CA PHE A 269 25.69 -7.82 -1.61
C PHE A 269 24.84 -7.09 -0.55
N LYS A 270 23.62 -7.57 -0.26
CA LYS A 270 22.77 -6.93 0.74
C LYS A 270 23.41 -7.08 2.13
N PRO A 271 23.70 -5.97 2.84
CA PRO A 271 24.34 -6.05 4.14
C PRO A 271 23.48 -6.80 5.15
N GLN A 272 24.12 -7.62 5.99
CA GLN A 272 23.44 -8.41 7.03
C GLN A 272 22.64 -7.53 8.01
N ALA A 273 23.08 -6.30 8.28
CA ALA A 273 22.32 -5.36 9.11
C ALA A 273 20.90 -5.09 8.56
N LEU A 274 20.73 -5.11 7.24
CA LEU A 274 19.43 -4.89 6.59
C LEU A 274 18.54 -6.13 6.59
N THR A 275 19.09 -7.32 6.85
CA THR A 275 18.31 -8.56 6.98
C THR A 275 17.72 -8.72 8.38
N VAL A 276 18.38 -8.14 9.41
CA VAL A 276 17.87 -8.14 10.79
C VAL A 276 16.90 -6.99 11.07
N ASN A 277 16.98 -5.90 10.32
CA ASN A 277 16.05 -4.79 10.36
C ASN A 277 15.82 -4.20 8.96
N GLY A 278 14.80 -4.71 8.27
CA GLY A 278 14.46 -4.28 6.92
C GLY A 278 13.81 -2.90 6.83
N SER A 279 13.58 -2.19 7.94
CA SER A 279 13.18 -0.78 7.92
C SER A 279 14.36 0.19 7.73
N ILE A 280 15.59 -0.33 7.74
CA ILE A 280 16.78 0.45 7.38
C ILE A 280 16.91 0.41 5.84
N PRO A 281 16.92 1.56 5.15
CA PRO A 281 17.00 1.57 3.70
C PRO A 281 18.42 1.26 3.23
N TRP A 282 18.52 0.53 2.12
CA TRP A 282 19.79 0.20 1.49
C TRP A 282 20.32 1.39 0.69
N THR A 283 21.03 2.29 1.37
CA THR A 283 21.75 3.40 0.76
C THR A 283 23.24 3.34 1.08
N GLN A 284 24.05 3.92 0.21
CA GLN A 284 25.49 4.08 0.42
C GLN A 284 25.80 4.80 1.75
N GLU A 285 25.07 5.87 2.04
CA GLU A 285 25.25 6.71 3.24
C GLU A 285 25.04 5.93 4.55
N ILE A 286 24.10 4.98 4.56
CA ILE A 286 23.74 4.22 5.76
C ILE A 286 24.57 2.95 5.89
N THR A 287 24.88 2.31 4.76
CA THR A 287 25.52 0.98 4.76
C THR A 287 27.03 1.02 4.60
N ASN A 288 27.61 2.18 4.24
CA ASN A 288 29.02 2.32 3.89
C ASN A 288 29.50 1.31 2.82
N MET A 289 28.57 0.85 1.98
CA MET A 289 28.86 -0.08 0.88
C MET A 289 29.42 0.66 -0.34
N PRO A 290 30.18 -0.01 -1.22
CA PRO A 290 30.56 0.58 -2.50
C PRO A 290 29.32 1.10 -3.25
N PRO A 291 29.47 2.22 -3.99
CA PRO A 291 28.36 2.76 -4.75
C PRO A 291 27.83 1.69 -5.70
N SER A 292 26.51 1.64 -5.83
CA SER A 292 25.90 0.94 -6.96
C SER A 292 26.55 1.44 -8.25
N LYS A 293 26.63 0.58 -9.28
CA LYS A 293 27.03 1.02 -10.62
C LYS A 293 26.20 2.21 -11.12
N ASN A 294 24.99 2.38 -10.57
CA ASN A 294 24.10 3.48 -10.83
C ASN A 294 23.71 4.18 -9.50
N PRO A 295 24.58 5.03 -8.92
CA PRO A 295 24.37 5.60 -7.59
C PRO A 295 23.16 6.54 -7.49
N ASN A 296 22.74 7.10 -8.63
CA ASN A 296 21.55 7.95 -8.73
C ASN A 296 20.26 7.16 -8.99
N PHE A 297 20.31 5.83 -9.06
CA PHE A 297 19.11 5.03 -9.28
C PHE A 297 18.47 4.65 -7.96
N ARG A 298 17.16 4.81 -7.88
CA ARG A 298 16.32 4.43 -6.74
C ARG A 298 15.39 3.29 -7.13
N ILE A 299 14.92 2.56 -6.13
CA ILE A 299 14.03 1.43 -6.33
C ILE A 299 12.59 1.90 -6.62
N LEU A 300 11.99 1.27 -7.63
CA LEU A 300 10.56 1.27 -7.93
C LEU A 300 10.00 -0.15 -7.78
N ARG A 301 8.79 -0.27 -7.22
CA ARG A 301 8.10 -1.56 -7.00
C ARG A 301 6.67 -1.54 -7.53
N GLY A 302 6.09 -2.72 -7.77
CA GLY A 302 4.66 -2.91 -8.08
C GLY A 302 4.25 -2.93 -9.55
N GLY A 303 5.03 -2.31 -10.45
CA GLY A 303 4.64 -2.16 -11.86
C GLY A 303 3.60 -1.06 -12.06
N SER A 304 3.34 -0.70 -13.32
CA SER A 304 2.45 0.38 -13.71
C SER A 304 1.44 -0.04 -14.78
N TRP A 305 0.47 0.84 -15.06
CA TRP A 305 -0.56 0.62 -16.09
C TRP A 305 0.02 0.34 -17.50
N ASN A 306 1.20 0.87 -17.81
CA ASN A 306 1.82 0.78 -19.14
C ASN A 306 2.96 -0.24 -19.27
N VAL A 307 3.30 -1.00 -18.23
CA VAL A 307 4.29 -2.09 -18.31
C VAL A 307 3.65 -3.46 -18.34
N LEU A 308 4.42 -4.45 -18.77
CA LEU A 308 3.93 -5.82 -18.91
C LEU A 308 3.62 -6.45 -17.55
N SER A 309 2.65 -7.35 -17.51
CA SER A 309 2.23 -8.07 -16.29
C SER A 309 3.37 -8.75 -15.50
N ARG A 310 4.45 -9.17 -16.18
CA ARG A 310 5.67 -9.68 -15.53
C ARG A 310 6.34 -8.67 -14.60
N ASN A 311 6.10 -7.39 -14.78
CA ASN A 311 6.65 -6.31 -13.98
C ASN A 311 5.81 -5.98 -12.75
N SER A 312 4.61 -6.57 -12.63
CA SER A 312 3.74 -6.43 -11.46
C SER A 312 3.85 -7.57 -10.47
N ARG A 313 4.86 -8.45 -10.60
CA ARG A 313 5.10 -9.57 -9.68
C ARG A 313 5.65 -9.05 -8.35
N LEU A 314 5.44 -9.80 -7.27
CA LEU A 314 5.93 -9.46 -5.94
C LEU A 314 7.46 -9.30 -5.90
N ALA A 315 8.20 -10.13 -6.62
CA ALA A 315 9.66 -10.06 -6.64
C ALA A 315 10.20 -8.98 -7.59
N CYS A 316 9.42 -8.45 -8.54
CA CYS A 316 9.94 -7.59 -9.62
C CYS A 316 10.44 -6.23 -9.14
N ARG A 317 11.74 -6.00 -9.28
CA ARG A 317 12.40 -4.75 -8.92
C ARG A 317 12.63 -3.93 -10.18
N TYR A 318 12.61 -2.61 -10.06
CA TYR A 318 13.00 -1.74 -11.16
C TYR A 318 13.84 -0.59 -10.63
N GLY A 319 15.04 -0.43 -11.19
CA GLY A 319 15.89 0.72 -10.91
C GLY A 319 15.61 1.82 -11.91
N LEU A 320 15.36 3.04 -11.43
CA LEU A 320 15.21 4.21 -12.28
C LEU A 320 16.01 5.37 -11.71
N HIS A 321 16.60 6.19 -12.59
CA HIS A 321 17.28 7.41 -12.19
C HIS A 321 16.32 8.30 -11.37
N LYS A 322 16.81 8.77 -10.23
CA LYS A 322 16.01 9.47 -9.22
C LYS A 322 15.27 10.70 -9.73
N GLU A 323 15.81 11.35 -10.77
CA GLU A 323 15.24 12.55 -11.42
C GLU A 323 14.22 12.24 -12.53
N CYS A 324 14.07 10.98 -12.93
CA CYS A 324 13.15 10.62 -14.01
C CYS A 324 11.69 10.80 -13.58
N ARG A 325 10.93 11.51 -14.40
CA ARG A 325 9.47 11.63 -14.31
C ARG A 325 8.82 10.71 -15.33
N SER A 326 7.77 10.01 -14.93
CA SER A 326 6.97 9.15 -15.80
C SER A 326 5.53 9.12 -15.32
N ASN A 327 4.58 9.07 -16.24
CA ASN A 327 3.16 8.89 -15.93
C ASN A 327 2.80 7.48 -15.44
N GLY A 328 3.80 6.62 -15.27
CA GLY A 328 3.70 5.32 -14.61
C GLY A 328 4.33 5.27 -13.23
N ASN A 329 4.86 6.38 -12.68
CA ASN A 329 5.60 6.37 -11.41
C ASN A 329 4.97 7.34 -10.40
N GLY A 330 4.66 6.82 -9.22
CA GLY A 330 4.19 7.55 -8.05
C GLY A 330 4.89 7.05 -6.78
N PHE A 331 4.20 7.12 -5.65
CA PHE A 331 4.71 6.59 -4.39
C PHE A 331 3.59 6.33 -3.38
N ARG A 332 3.90 5.55 -2.36
CA ARG A 332 3.10 5.41 -1.14
C ARG A 332 3.92 5.75 0.08
N LEU A 333 3.24 6.00 1.19
CA LEU A 333 3.88 6.37 2.44
C LEU A 333 4.06 5.18 3.36
N ALA A 334 5.14 5.19 4.11
CA ALA A 334 5.28 4.46 5.36
C ALA A 334 5.33 5.44 6.52
N LEU A 335 5.00 4.98 7.72
CA LEU A 335 5.10 5.76 8.96
C LEU A 335 5.73 4.89 10.04
N SER A 336 6.84 5.39 10.60
CA SER A 336 7.59 4.72 11.67
C SER A 336 7.18 5.19 13.06
N LEU A 337 7.68 4.46 14.05
CA LEU A 337 7.69 4.90 15.46
C LEU A 337 8.34 6.29 15.61
N ARG A 338 7.83 7.03 16.60
CA ARG A 338 8.39 8.31 17.07
C ARG A 338 9.82 8.20 17.58
#